data_AF-A0A2D6AI58-F1
#
_entry.id   AF-A0A2D6AI58-F1
#
_cell.length_a   1.000
_cell.length_b   1.000
_cell.length_c   1.000
_cell.angle_alpha   90.00
_cell.angle_beta   90.00
_cell.angle_gamma   90.00
#
_symmetry.space_group_name_H-M   'P 1'
#
loop_
_entity.id
_entity.type
_entity.pdbx_description
1 polymer ?
#
loop_
_entity_poly.entity_id
_entity_poly.type
_entity_poly.pdbx_seq_one_letter_code
_entity_poly.pdbx_strand_id
1 'polypeptide(L)'
;MWYWVFQPKPHDQYLFPYVGETPVSRKVKEFNHVDDIYEEVAEISNASDGKRTIGQELWYLIPLFANPQYLLNDEFFNLINEYHYIIDYNIPLGRTLDETDAHKLEYFTIIKNEMGVALRHRQEKDAKKR
;
A
#
# COMPACT_ATOMS: atom_id res chain seq x y z
N MET A 1 -4.03 -0.81 -0.84
CA MET A 1 -4.94 -1.42 0.16
C MET A 1 -5.10 -0.61 1.44
N TRP A 2 -4.07 -0.48 2.29
CA TRP A 2 -4.21 0.18 3.61
C TRP A 2 -4.75 1.61 3.53
N TYR A 3 -4.25 2.41 2.57
CA TYR A 3 -4.78 3.74 2.30
C TYR A 3 -6.28 3.73 1.92
N TRP A 4 -6.70 2.76 1.10
CA TRP A 4 -8.11 2.58 0.70
C TRP A 4 -9.00 2.20 1.89
N VAL A 5 -8.52 1.37 2.82
CA VAL A 5 -9.28 0.95 4.01
C VAL A 5 -9.44 2.07 5.04
N PHE A 6 -8.36 2.81 5.31
CA PHE A 6 -8.31 3.78 6.41
C PHE A 6 -8.56 5.23 6.00
N GLN A 7 -8.46 5.56 4.70
CA GLN A 7 -8.71 6.89 4.13
C GLN A 7 -8.18 8.04 5.00
N PRO A 8 -6.85 8.11 5.20
CA PRO A 8 -6.25 9.12 6.07
C PRO A 8 -6.41 10.51 5.46
N LYS A 9 -6.31 11.54 6.31
CA LYS A 9 -6.25 12.93 5.84
C LYS A 9 -5.02 13.14 4.94
N PRO A 10 -5.11 14.04 3.95
CA PRO A 10 -3.97 14.39 3.10
C PRO A 10 -2.84 14.99 3.94
N HIS A 11 -1.59 14.67 3.58
CA HIS A 11 -0.39 15.16 4.25
C HIS A 11 0.18 16.34 3.45
N ASP A 12 -0.55 17.45 3.44
CA ASP A 12 -0.24 18.66 2.65
C ASP A 12 1.08 19.34 3.07
N GLN A 13 1.71 18.89 4.15
CA GLN A 13 3.00 19.38 4.63
C GLN A 13 4.19 18.94 3.75
N TYR A 14 4.03 17.88 2.94
CA TYR A 14 5.07 17.37 2.05
C TYR A 14 4.80 17.80 0.61
N LEU A 15 4.98 19.09 0.33
CA LEU A 15 4.95 19.64 -1.03
C LEU A 15 6.38 19.77 -1.56
N PHE A 16 6.62 19.30 -2.77
CA PHE A 16 7.96 19.37 -3.37
C PHE A 16 8.40 20.83 -3.65
N PRO A 17 9.70 21.14 -3.50
CA PRO A 17 10.73 20.34 -2.84
C PRO A 17 10.65 20.47 -1.31
N TYR A 18 10.99 19.41 -0.57
CA TYR A 18 11.03 19.45 0.89
C TYR A 18 12.20 18.64 1.47
N VAL A 19 12.53 18.90 2.73
CA VAL A 19 13.56 18.17 3.46
C VAL A 19 12.88 17.25 4.48
N GLY A 20 13.23 15.96 4.47
CA GLY A 20 12.63 14.96 5.34
C GLY A 20 13.67 14.02 5.95
N GLU A 21 13.32 13.38 7.06
CA GLU A 21 14.12 12.31 7.65
C GLU A 21 13.70 10.97 7.07
N THR A 22 14.66 10.22 6.53
CA THR A 22 14.41 8.87 5.99
C THR A 22 13.98 7.92 7.12
N PRO A 23 12.95 7.08 6.91
CA PRO A 23 12.41 6.22 7.97
C PRO A 23 13.36 5.08 8.36
N VAL A 24 14.22 4.63 7.44
CA VAL A 24 15.15 3.52 7.66
C VAL A 24 16.49 4.03 8.19
N SER A 25 17.13 4.96 7.48
CA SER A 25 18.50 5.39 7.80
C SER A 25 18.57 6.54 8.82
N ARG A 26 17.43 7.18 9.13
CA ARG A 26 17.33 8.39 9.99
C ARG A 26 18.20 9.55 9.55
N LYS A 27 18.62 9.55 8.29
CA LYS A 27 19.35 10.67 7.69
C LYS A 27 18.36 11.67 7.13
N VAL A 28 18.78 12.93 7.13
CA VAL A 28 18.05 14.01 6.49
C VAL A 28 18.37 13.99 4.99
N LYS A 29 17.34 13.87 4.14
CA LYS A 29 17.44 13.85 2.67
C LYS A 29 16.54 14.95 2.09
N GLU A 30 16.96 15.53 0.98
CA GLU A 30 16.13 16.44 0.20
C GLU A 30 15.32 15.63 -0.82
N PHE A 31 14.00 15.80 -0.78
CA PHE A 31 13.06 15.17 -1.70
C PHE A 31 12.65 16.19 -2.75
N ASN A 32 13.04 15.94 -4.00
CA ASN A 32 12.78 16.83 -5.13
C ASN A 32 11.70 16.25 -6.05
N HIS A 33 11.69 14.93 -6.21
CA HIS A 33 10.78 14.22 -7.10
C HIS A 33 10.16 12.98 -6.45
N VAL A 34 9.10 12.46 -7.08
CA VAL A 34 8.41 11.25 -6.62
C VAL A 34 9.35 10.04 -6.66
N ASP A 35 10.32 10.01 -7.59
CA ASP A 35 11.32 8.95 -7.68
C ASP A 35 12.14 8.81 -6.39
N ASP A 36 12.47 9.93 -5.73
CA ASP A 36 13.19 9.93 -4.45
C ASP A 36 12.38 9.22 -3.35
N ILE A 37 11.05 9.29 -3.43
CA ILE A 37 10.15 8.58 -2.50
C ILE A 37 10.14 7.08 -2.82
N TYR A 38 10.14 6.71 -4.11
CA TYR A 38 10.19 5.29 -4.51
C TYR A 38 11.48 4.60 -4.10
N GLU A 39 12.62 5.30 -4.13
CA GLU A 39 13.88 4.78 -3.59
C GLU A 39 13.77 4.41 -2.11
N GLU A 40 13.22 5.31 -1.29
CA GLU A 40 13.03 5.06 0.14
C GLU A 40 12.02 3.93 0.38
N VAL A 41 10.97 3.84 -0.43
CA VAL A 41 10.01 2.73 -0.38
C VAL A 41 10.70 1.39 -0.66
N ALA A 42 11.62 1.34 -1.62
CA ALA A 42 12.41 0.15 -1.90
C ALA A 42 13.35 -0.20 -0.73
N GLU A 43 13.99 0.78 -0.10
CA GLU A 43 14.80 0.56 1.10
C GLU A 43 13.97 -0.01 2.26
N ILE A 44 12.77 0.53 2.51
CA ILE A 44 11.85 0.00 3.51
C ILE A 44 11.50 -1.45 3.22
N SER A 45 11.19 -1.78 1.96
CA SER A 45 10.86 -3.14 1.56
C SER A 45 12.03 -4.10 1.78
N ASN A 46 13.26 -3.67 1.56
CA ASN A 46 14.47 -4.47 1.77
C ASN A 46 14.83 -4.62 3.26
N ALA A 47 14.52 -3.62 4.08
CA ALA A 47 14.77 -3.63 5.51
C ALA A 47 13.65 -4.32 6.33
N SER A 48 12.61 -4.84 5.67
CA SER A 48 11.47 -5.47 6.33
C SER A 48 11.89 -6.73 7.11
N ASP A 49 11.58 -6.76 8.40
CA ASP A 49 11.85 -7.88 9.31
C ASP A 49 10.90 -9.08 9.10
N GLY A 50 9.92 -8.98 8.19
CA GLY A 50 8.88 -9.99 7.94
C GLY A 50 7.86 -10.19 9.08
N LYS A 51 7.98 -9.44 10.18
CA LYS A 51 7.03 -9.46 11.31
C LYS A 51 5.66 -8.87 10.94
N ARG A 52 5.64 -7.97 9.96
CA ARG A 52 4.45 -7.31 9.42
C ARG A 52 4.46 -7.48 7.91
N THR A 53 3.29 -7.34 7.30
CA THR A 53 3.23 -7.33 5.83
C THR A 53 3.85 -6.04 5.32
N ILE A 54 4.46 -6.08 4.12
CA ILE A 54 5.08 -4.90 3.50
C ILE A 54 4.07 -3.76 3.41
N GLY A 55 2.82 -4.05 3.02
CA GLY A 55 1.76 -3.04 2.97
C GLY A 55 1.49 -2.38 4.32
N GLN A 56 1.58 -3.14 5.42
CA GLN A 56 1.42 -2.62 6.77
C GLN A 56 2.60 -1.74 7.19
N GLU A 57 3.83 -2.10 6.84
CA GLU A 57 5.02 -1.30 7.17
C GLU A 57 5.03 0.01 6.41
N LEU A 58 4.77 -0.04 5.09
CA LEU A 58 4.63 1.14 4.25
C LEU A 58 3.54 2.08 4.77
N TRP A 59 2.41 1.54 5.23
CA TRP A 59 1.33 2.33 5.84
C TRP A 59 1.78 3.14 7.06
N TYR A 60 2.67 2.61 7.89
CA TYR A 60 3.17 3.31 9.07
C TYR A 60 4.32 4.26 8.77
N LEU A 61 5.17 3.91 7.81
CA LEU A 61 6.42 4.63 7.56
C LEU A 61 6.26 5.77 6.55
N ILE A 62 5.50 5.59 5.48
CA ILE A 62 5.34 6.63 4.42
C ILE A 62 4.86 7.97 5.00
N PRO A 63 3.79 8.03 5.84
CA PRO A 63 3.30 9.31 6.36
C PRO A 63 4.29 10.07 7.24
N LEU A 64 5.38 9.43 7.69
CA LEU A 64 6.42 10.07 8.51
C LEU A 64 7.37 10.95 7.70
N PHE A 65 7.48 10.71 6.38
CA PHE A 65 8.45 11.39 5.54
C PHE A 65 7.91 11.85 4.18
N ALA A 66 6.74 11.39 3.75
CA ALA A 66 6.18 11.73 2.44
C ALA A 66 4.64 11.77 2.47
N ASN A 67 4.04 12.51 1.53
CA ASN A 67 2.60 12.42 1.29
C ASN A 67 2.31 11.11 0.54
N PRO A 68 1.52 10.17 1.13
CA PRO A 68 1.22 8.89 0.47
C PRO A 68 0.51 9.05 -0.87
N GLN A 69 -0.18 10.18 -1.12
CA GLN A 69 -0.90 10.43 -2.37
C GLN A 69 0.00 10.41 -3.60
N TYR A 70 1.29 10.75 -3.47
CA TYR A 70 2.21 10.69 -4.60
C TYR A 70 2.46 9.26 -5.11
N LEU A 71 2.20 8.25 -4.27
CA LEU A 71 2.39 6.84 -4.61
C LEU A 71 1.10 6.16 -5.07
N LEU A 72 -0.04 6.87 -5.00
CA LEU A 72 -1.34 6.35 -5.38
C LEU A 72 -1.58 6.64 -6.85
N ASN A 73 -1.74 5.59 -7.64
CA ASN A 73 -2.13 5.66 -9.04
C ASN A 73 -3.53 5.07 -9.20
N ASP A 74 -4.33 5.66 -10.09
CA ASP A 74 -5.66 5.20 -10.49
C ASP A 74 -5.63 3.74 -10.97
N GLU A 75 -4.54 3.31 -11.62
CA GLU A 75 -4.36 1.92 -12.03
C GLU A 75 -4.43 0.93 -10.85
N PHE A 76 -3.81 1.28 -9.71
CA PHE A 76 -3.86 0.44 -8.52
C PHE A 76 -5.27 0.39 -7.91
N PHE A 77 -6.02 1.50 -7.96
CA PHE A 77 -7.40 1.50 -7.52
C PHE A 77 -8.30 0.66 -8.44
N ASN A 78 -8.10 0.75 -9.75
CA ASN A 78 -8.84 -0.06 -10.72
C ASN A 78 -8.58 -1.55 -10.51
N LEU A 79 -7.33 -1.94 -10.22
CA LEU A 79 -6.98 -3.33 -9.93
C LEU A 79 -7.66 -3.87 -8.66
N ILE A 80 -7.76 -3.04 -7.62
CA ILE A 80 -8.48 -3.39 -6.38
C ILE A 80 -9.98 -3.53 -6.66
N ASN A 81 -10.56 -2.61 -7.44
CA ASN A 81 -11.97 -2.70 -7.83
C ASN A 81 -12.25 -3.94 -8.68
N GLU A 82 -11.36 -4.27 -9.63
CA GLU A 82 -11.45 -5.49 -10.45
C GLU A 82 -11.46 -6.74 -9.57
N TYR A 83 -10.58 -6.81 -8.58
CA TYR A 83 -10.58 -7.89 -7.58
C TYR A 83 -11.93 -8.00 -6.87
N HIS A 84 -12.50 -6.87 -6.41
CA HIS A 84 -13.82 -6.87 -5.76
C HIS A 84 -14.93 -7.32 -6.71
N TYR A 85 -14.95 -6.87 -7.96
CA TYR A 85 -15.96 -7.29 -8.92
C TYR A 85 -15.92 -8.79 -9.18
N ILE A 86 -14.73 -9.37 -9.25
CA ILE A 86 -14.56 -10.81 -9.46
C ILE A 86 -15.09 -11.61 -8.28
N ILE A 87 -14.80 -11.17 -7.06
CA ILE A 87 -15.27 -11.85 -5.84
C ILE A 87 -16.77 -11.65 -5.63
N ASP A 88 -17.28 -10.43 -5.79
CA ASP A 88 -18.68 -10.09 -5.46
C ASP A 88 -19.66 -10.61 -6.51
N TYR A 89 -19.28 -10.60 -7.80
CA TYR A 89 -20.12 -11.06 -8.91
C TYR A 89 -19.75 -12.47 -9.40
N ASN A 90 -18.80 -13.16 -8.75
CA ASN A 90 -18.29 -14.48 -9.15
C ASN A 90 -17.87 -14.56 -10.62
N ILE A 91 -17.21 -13.51 -11.12
CA ILE A 91 -16.77 -13.44 -12.52
C ILE A 91 -15.54 -14.34 -12.68
N PRO A 92 -15.57 -15.34 -13.58
CA PRO A 92 -14.40 -16.16 -13.84
C PRO A 92 -13.31 -15.32 -14.53
N LEU A 93 -12.09 -15.38 -13.99
CA LEU A 93 -10.91 -14.68 -14.50
C LEU A 93 -10.49 -15.12 -15.90
N GLY A 94 -10.72 -16.39 -16.22
CA GLY A 94 -10.49 -17.02 -17.51
C GLY A 94 -11.45 -18.21 -17.66
N ARG A 95 -11.61 -18.72 -18.88
CA ARG A 95 -12.46 -19.92 -19.08
C ARG A 95 -11.77 -21.18 -18.56
N THR A 96 -10.44 -21.18 -18.58
CA THR A 96 -9.58 -22.24 -18.05
C THR A 96 -8.45 -21.63 -17.23
N LEU A 97 -7.77 -22.46 -16.42
CA LEU A 97 -6.62 -22.02 -15.62
C LEU A 97 -5.46 -21.54 -16.51
N ASP A 98 -5.24 -22.20 -17.65
CA ASP A 98 -4.17 -21.85 -18.60
C ASP A 98 -4.41 -20.54 -19.35
N GLU A 99 -5.68 -20.15 -19.53
CA GLU A 99 -6.06 -18.86 -20.10
C GLU A 99 -6.03 -17.71 -19.08
N THR A 100 -5.87 -18.03 -17.79
CA THR A 100 -5.89 -17.03 -16.73
C THR A 100 -4.53 -16.34 -16.63
N ASP A 101 -4.53 -15.01 -16.64
CA ASP A 101 -3.32 -14.21 -16.47
C ASP A 101 -2.67 -14.45 -15.09
N ALA A 102 -1.48 -15.05 -15.11
CA ALA A 102 -0.71 -15.38 -13.91
C ALA A 102 -0.32 -14.13 -13.11
N HIS A 103 -0.02 -13.01 -13.77
CA HIS A 103 0.35 -11.77 -13.08
C HIS A 103 -0.85 -11.19 -12.33
N LYS A 104 -2.04 -11.22 -12.92
CA LYS A 104 -3.27 -10.80 -12.23
C LYS A 104 -3.56 -11.66 -11.02
N LEU A 105 -3.39 -12.98 -11.12
CA LEU A 105 -3.56 -13.90 -9.99
C LEU A 105 -2.60 -13.59 -8.84
N GLU A 106 -1.35 -13.27 -9.14
CA GLU A 106 -0.36 -12.87 -8.15
C GLU A 106 -0.79 -11.57 -7.43
N TYR A 107 -1.16 -10.54 -8.19
CA TYR A 107 -1.66 -9.29 -7.61
C TYR A 107 -2.89 -9.49 -6.75
N PHE A 108 -3.84 -10.32 -7.18
CA PHE A 108 -5.05 -10.61 -6.42
C PHE A 108 -4.77 -11.37 -5.13
N THR A 109 -3.77 -12.25 -5.15
CA THR A 109 -3.30 -12.95 -3.95
C THR A 109 -2.72 -11.94 -2.95
N ILE A 110 -1.91 -11.00 -3.41
CA ILE A 110 -1.36 -9.91 -2.57
C ILE A 110 -2.50 -9.06 -2.00
N ILE A 111 -3.44 -8.63 -2.84
CA ILE A 111 -4.60 -7.82 -2.43
C ILE A 111 -5.42 -8.54 -1.36
N LYS A 112 -5.73 -9.82 -1.57
CA LYS A 112 -6.50 -10.64 -0.62
C LYS A 112 -5.82 -10.73 0.74
N ASN A 113 -4.52 -11.02 0.75
CA ASN A 113 -3.74 -11.15 1.98
C ASN A 113 -3.66 -9.82 2.75
N GLU A 114 -3.30 -8.74 2.06
CA GLU A 114 -3.20 -7.40 2.67
C GLU A 114 -4.55 -6.88 3.18
N MET A 115 -5.63 -7.13 2.44
CA MET A 115 -6.97 -6.73 2.87
C MET A 115 -7.42 -7.44 4.14
N GLY A 116 -7.16 -8.75 4.24
CA GLY A 116 -7.45 -9.52 5.46
C GLY A 116 -6.72 -8.97 6.68
N VAL A 117 -5.43 -8.64 6.52
CA VAL A 117 -4.62 -8.06 7.61
C VAL A 117 -5.11 -6.66 7.99
N ALA A 118 -5.39 -5.81 7.00
CA ALA A 118 -5.88 -4.45 7.22
C ALA A 118 -7.24 -4.42 7.94
N LEU A 119 -8.17 -5.29 7.54
CA LEU A 119 -9.50 -5.42 8.17
C LEU A 119 -9.40 -5.94 9.60
N ARG A 120 -8.58 -6.98 9.86
CA ARG A 120 -8.33 -7.47 11.22
C ARG A 120 -7.75 -6.37 12.10
N HIS A 121 -6.79 -5.61 11.57
CA HIS A 121 -6.19 -4.49 12.29
C HIS A 121 -7.19 -3.39 12.63
N ARG A 122 -8.15 -3.10 11.73
CA ARG A 122 -9.26 -2.17 12.00
C ARG A 122 -10.13 -2.66 13.15
N GLN A 123 -10.53 -3.94 13.12
CA GLN A 123 -11.36 -4.56 14.15
C GLN A 123 -10.69 -4.54 15.53
N GLU A 124 -9.39 -4.84 15.60
CA GLU A 124 -8.61 -4.78 16.85
C GLU A 124 -8.55 -3.36 17.44
N LYS A 125 -8.42 -2.34 16.59
CA LYS A 125 -8.43 -0.93 17.02
C LYS A 125 -9.80 -0.49 17.51
N ASP A 126 -10.87 -0.92 16.84
CA ASP A 126 -12.23 -0.59 17.24
C ASP A 126 -12.64 -1.30 18.53
N ALA A 127 -12.21 -2.55 18.73
CA ALA A 127 -12.42 -3.30 19.96
C ALA A 127 -11.71 -2.67 21.17
N LYS A 128 -10.51 -2.09 20.99
CA LYS A 128 -9.77 -1.38 22.05
C LYS A 128 -10.35 -0.01 22.41
N LYS A 129 -11.25 0.54 21.59
CA LYS A 129 -11.93 1.82 21.85
C LYS A 129 -13.24 1.67 22.62
N ARG A 130 -13.77 0.44 22.74
CA ARG A 130 -14.96 0.11 23.53
C ARG A 130 -14.56 -0.31 24.94
#